data_AF-A0A1H7NUI3-F1
#
_entry.id   AF-A0A1H7NUI3-F1
#
_cell.length_a   1.000
_cell.length_b   1.000
_cell.length_c   1.000
_cell.angle_alpha   90.00
_cell.angle_beta   90.00
_cell.angle_gamma   90.00
#
_symmetry.space_group_name_H-M   'P 1'
#
loop_
_entity.id
_entity.type
_entity.pdbx_description
1 polymer ?
#
loop_
_entity_poly.entity_id
_entity_poly.type
_entity_poly.pdbx_seq_one_letter_code
_entity_poly.pdbx_strand_id
1 'polypeptide(L)'
;MNPNISFAPHSASMYKTTDDGSVLDETGKVLYFSVARFVHDICMGNCCFICGASPDSTKFNNEHILPRWLLKRYNLYSRQITLPNLTGYNYGQYVIPCCQNCNALLGRKIEEPLRKLVSEGSAAVNEYVRKEGPWLIFLWQCLIFLKTHLKDKNLPLNRDRRSGNEMIGEIYEWKLLHHIHSVARSIYTGAKLSPEILGSFLLIPAKVHEHFEGFDYGDLYITGSSLLQLDDMCFISVLNDANGALCSLDSTLQKINGPLSPLQTREVFARLSYINLKLKNRPQFFSDFNHPAGYRIIGTRHSHVALLDPRNEEFGQIFYYATSQILAFMENENKEQIEEHVRNGNYTFLFDREGHFIKDSMVRRETNDPHERSH
;
A
#
# COMPACT_ATOMS: atom_id res chain seq x y z
N MET A 1 -21.04 -39.30 -24.74
CA MET A 1 -22.32 -38.62 -25.05
C MET A 1 -23.03 -38.36 -23.73
N ASN A 2 -23.07 -37.12 -23.29
CA ASN A 2 -23.98 -36.65 -22.25
C ASN A 2 -24.59 -35.36 -22.80
N PRO A 3 -25.92 -35.31 -23.08
CA PRO A 3 -26.51 -34.23 -23.86
C PRO A 3 -26.96 -33.07 -22.96
N ASN A 4 -26.84 -31.86 -23.50
CA ASN A 4 -27.59 -30.66 -23.11
C ASN A 4 -27.40 -30.16 -21.67
N ILE A 5 -26.29 -29.46 -21.43
CA ILE A 5 -26.34 -28.28 -20.55
C ILE A 5 -26.61 -27.09 -21.45
N SER A 6 -27.87 -26.69 -21.50
CA SER A 6 -28.30 -25.40 -22.03
C SER A 6 -27.66 -24.31 -21.17
N PHE A 7 -26.63 -23.65 -21.70
CA PHE A 7 -26.23 -22.36 -21.19
C PHE A 7 -27.30 -21.36 -21.64
N ALA A 8 -28.23 -21.04 -20.74
CA ALA A 8 -29.05 -19.86 -20.91
C ALA A 8 -28.09 -18.67 -21.10
N PRO A 9 -28.26 -17.83 -22.14
CA PRO A 9 -27.46 -16.63 -22.26
C PRO A 9 -27.74 -15.78 -21.01
N HIS A 10 -26.73 -15.63 -20.15
CA HIS A 10 -26.77 -14.57 -19.16
C HIS A 10 -27.02 -13.28 -19.92
N SER A 11 -28.12 -12.60 -19.58
CA SER A 11 -28.47 -11.31 -20.17
C SER A 11 -27.25 -10.42 -20.10
N ALA A 12 -26.73 -10.01 -21.26
CA ALA A 12 -25.65 -9.04 -21.32
C ALA A 12 -26.09 -7.83 -20.50
N SER A 13 -25.43 -7.60 -19.35
CA SER A 13 -25.75 -6.47 -18.48
C SER A 13 -25.61 -5.21 -19.32
N MET A 14 -26.70 -4.47 -19.50
CA MET A 14 -26.68 -3.30 -20.38
C MET A 14 -26.00 -2.16 -19.63
N TYR A 15 -24.73 -1.90 -19.96
CA TYR A 15 -23.97 -0.80 -19.39
C TYR A 15 -24.28 0.50 -20.14
N LYS A 16 -24.36 1.61 -19.40
CA LYS A 16 -24.50 2.95 -19.97
C LYS A 16 -23.20 3.73 -19.78
N THR A 17 -22.58 4.13 -20.88
CA THR A 17 -21.46 5.08 -20.86
C THR A 17 -22.00 6.50 -20.84
N THR A 18 -21.52 7.33 -19.91
CA THR A 18 -21.84 8.76 -19.83
C THR A 18 -20.91 9.57 -20.72
N ASP A 19 -21.27 10.82 -21.00
CA ASP A 19 -20.51 11.70 -21.90
C ASP A 19 -19.05 11.93 -21.46
N ASP A 20 -18.79 11.86 -20.15
CA ASP A 20 -17.45 11.97 -19.57
C ASP A 20 -16.63 10.67 -19.63
N GLY A 21 -17.19 9.58 -20.17
CA GLY A 21 -16.57 8.26 -20.25
C GLY A 21 -16.70 7.37 -19.00
N SER A 22 -17.48 7.77 -17.99
CA SER A 22 -17.84 6.89 -16.87
C SER A 22 -18.84 5.82 -17.32
N VAL A 23 -18.94 4.72 -16.58
CA VAL A 23 -19.84 3.60 -16.90
C VAL A 23 -20.76 3.30 -15.73
N LEU A 24 -22.06 3.21 -16.01
CA LEU A 24 -23.13 2.91 -15.06
C LEU A 24 -23.77 1.56 -15.38
N ASP A 25 -24.30 0.87 -14.37
CA ASP A 25 -25.26 -0.21 -14.58
C ASP A 25 -26.69 0.31 -14.79
N GLU A 26 -27.61 -0.62 -15.02
CA GLU A 26 -29.05 -0.36 -15.23
C GLU A 26 -29.75 0.34 -14.05
N THR A 27 -29.18 0.27 -12.85
CA THR A 27 -29.70 0.93 -11.64
C THR A 27 -29.14 2.33 -11.45
N GLY A 28 -28.23 2.76 -12.32
CA GLY A 28 -27.51 4.03 -12.21
C GLY A 28 -26.29 3.96 -11.28
N LYS A 29 -25.91 2.77 -10.79
CA LYS A 29 -24.70 2.60 -9.98
C LYS A 29 -23.47 2.79 -10.86
N VAL A 30 -22.56 3.67 -10.43
CA VAL A 30 -21.28 3.89 -11.12
C VAL A 30 -20.37 2.67 -10.97
N LEU A 31 -20.14 1.94 -12.06
CA LEU A 31 -19.19 0.83 -12.11
C LEU A 31 -17.76 1.35 -12.31
N TYR A 32 -17.58 2.31 -13.22
CA TYR A 32 -16.29 2.92 -13.52
C TYR A 32 -16.43 4.43 -13.61
N PHE A 33 -15.49 5.14 -12.99
CA PHE A 33 -15.35 6.58 -13.16
C PHE A 33 -14.36 6.83 -14.28
N SER A 34 -14.65 7.75 -15.19
CA SER A 34 -13.58 8.32 -16.00
C SER A 34 -12.54 9.00 -15.11
N VAL A 35 -11.32 9.16 -15.63
CA VAL A 35 -10.25 9.84 -14.87
C VAL A 35 -10.69 11.25 -14.46
N ALA A 36 -11.34 11.99 -15.37
CA ALA A 36 -11.82 13.34 -15.10
C ALA A 36 -12.85 13.36 -13.96
N ARG A 37 -13.84 12.47 -14.00
CA ARG A 37 -14.86 12.38 -12.94
C ARG A 37 -14.29 11.91 -11.61
N PHE A 38 -13.36 10.96 -11.62
CA PHE A 38 -12.66 10.53 -10.42
C PHE A 38 -11.89 11.68 -9.76
N VAL A 39 -11.15 12.47 -10.55
CA VAL A 39 -10.42 13.62 -10.01
C VAL A 39 -11.39 14.66 -9.47
N HIS A 40 -12.43 15.01 -10.24
CA HIS A 40 -13.40 16.03 -9.85
C HIS A 40 -14.23 15.62 -8.63
N ASP A 41 -14.93 14.49 -8.69
CA ASP A 41 -15.91 14.10 -7.67
C ASP A 41 -15.24 13.60 -6.38
N ILE A 42 -14.12 12.89 -6.50
CA ILE A 42 -13.54 12.09 -5.41
C ILE A 42 -12.24 12.71 -4.89
N CYS A 43 -11.29 13.00 -5.78
CA CYS A 43 -9.99 13.54 -5.36
C CYS A 43 -10.12 14.97 -4.87
N MET A 44 -10.80 15.83 -5.63
CA MET A 44 -10.98 17.25 -5.30
C MET A 44 -12.35 17.52 -4.64
N GLY A 45 -13.36 16.72 -4.96
CA GLY A 45 -14.72 16.82 -4.42
C GLY A 45 -14.91 16.10 -3.09
N ASN A 46 -16.15 16.05 -2.61
CA ASN A 46 -16.52 15.40 -1.34
C ASN A 46 -17.47 14.20 -1.52
N CYS A 47 -17.57 13.68 -2.74
CA CYS A 47 -18.36 12.48 -3.01
C CYS A 47 -17.75 11.27 -2.29
N CYS A 48 -18.58 10.27 -1.99
CA CYS A 48 -18.11 9.03 -1.40
C CYS A 48 -17.12 8.35 -2.34
N PHE A 49 -15.90 8.11 -1.86
CA PHE A 49 -14.83 7.53 -2.67
C PHE A 49 -15.12 6.11 -3.19
N ILE A 50 -16.14 5.43 -2.65
CA ILE A 50 -16.56 4.09 -3.09
C ILE A 50 -17.72 4.14 -4.11
N CYS A 51 -18.78 4.91 -3.87
CA CYS A 51 -19.94 4.91 -4.77
C CYS A 51 -20.13 6.17 -5.62
N GLY A 52 -19.45 7.27 -5.28
CA GLY A 52 -19.63 8.59 -5.91
C GLY A 52 -20.86 9.35 -5.46
N ALA A 53 -21.61 8.87 -4.46
CA ALA A 53 -22.75 9.62 -3.93
C ALA A 53 -22.28 10.97 -3.36
N SER A 54 -23.01 12.05 -3.65
CA SER A 54 -22.78 13.36 -3.05
C SER A 54 -23.25 13.37 -1.58
N PRO A 55 -22.61 14.14 -0.68
CA PRO A 55 -23.10 14.41 0.67
C PRO A 55 -24.57 14.87 0.73
N ASP A 56 -25.08 15.53 -0.32
CA ASP A 56 -26.47 16.00 -0.38
C ASP A 56 -27.46 14.88 -0.72
N SER A 57 -26.98 13.76 -1.25
CA SER A 57 -27.81 12.65 -1.73
C SER A 57 -27.99 11.51 -0.73
N THR A 58 -27.13 11.43 0.29
CA THR A 58 -27.15 10.33 1.26
C THR A 58 -26.43 10.70 2.56
N LYS A 59 -26.61 9.90 3.62
CA LYS A 59 -25.94 10.14 4.91
C LYS A 59 -24.49 9.72 4.87
N PHE A 60 -23.62 10.57 5.42
CA PHE A 60 -22.19 10.34 5.55
C PHE A 60 -21.77 10.09 7.00
N ASN A 61 -20.63 9.44 7.16
CA ASN A 61 -19.88 9.35 8.41
C ASN A 61 -18.38 9.38 8.10
N ASN A 62 -17.57 9.38 9.17
CA ASN A 62 -16.13 9.37 9.08
C ASN A 62 -15.62 7.93 9.00
N GLU A 63 -14.89 7.63 7.93
CA GLU A 63 -14.15 6.40 7.73
C GLU A 63 -12.70 6.62 8.17
N HIS A 64 -12.17 5.76 9.04
CA HIS A 64 -10.77 5.87 9.45
C HIS A 64 -9.83 5.36 8.35
N ILE A 65 -8.66 6.00 8.20
CA ILE A 65 -7.64 5.53 7.26
C ILE A 65 -7.20 4.11 7.65
N LEU A 66 -6.79 3.95 8.92
CA LEU A 66 -6.55 2.66 9.54
C LEU A 66 -7.79 2.20 10.31
N PRO A 67 -8.26 0.95 10.12
CA PRO A 67 -9.41 0.41 10.83
C PRO A 67 -9.34 0.62 12.35
N ARG A 68 -10.49 0.89 12.99
CA ARG A 68 -10.56 1.14 14.44
C ARG A 68 -10.01 0.00 15.29
N TRP A 69 -10.08 -1.24 14.80
CA TRP A 69 -9.52 -2.40 15.51
C TRP A 69 -8.00 -2.38 15.54
N LEU A 70 -7.32 -1.84 14.51
CA LEU A 70 -5.87 -1.60 14.55
C LEU A 70 -5.54 -0.49 15.52
N LEU A 71 -6.28 0.62 15.45
CA LEU A 71 -6.09 1.76 16.35
C LEU A 71 -6.20 1.34 17.82
N LYS A 72 -7.12 0.43 18.14
CA LYS A 72 -7.28 -0.15 19.46
C LYS A 72 -6.16 -1.15 19.80
N ARG A 73 -5.85 -2.10 18.90
CA ARG A 73 -4.86 -3.17 19.14
C ARG A 73 -3.48 -2.62 19.45
N TYR A 74 -3.05 -1.60 18.72
CA TYR A 74 -1.70 -1.01 18.84
C TYR A 74 -1.69 0.33 19.57
N ASN A 75 -2.77 0.69 20.28
CA ASN A 75 -2.90 1.94 21.03
C ASN A 75 -2.53 3.19 20.20
N LEU A 76 -2.99 3.25 18.95
CA LEU A 76 -2.59 4.29 18.00
C LEU A 76 -3.40 5.57 18.14
N TYR A 77 -4.55 5.57 18.84
CA TYR A 77 -5.46 6.71 18.91
C TYR A 77 -4.78 8.03 19.30
N SER A 78 -3.83 8.01 20.23
CA SER A 78 -3.05 9.19 20.65
C SER A 78 -1.72 9.35 19.91
N ARG A 79 -1.29 8.33 19.16
CA ARG A 79 -0.03 8.34 18.39
C ARG A 79 -0.18 9.12 17.09
N GLN A 80 0.97 9.45 16.49
CA GLN A 80 1.04 10.26 15.29
C GLN A 80 1.60 9.46 14.10
N ILE A 81 1.05 9.74 12.91
CA ILE A 81 1.66 9.44 11.62
C ILE A 81 2.47 10.65 11.15
N THR A 82 3.58 10.42 10.47
CA THR A 82 4.33 11.50 9.81
C THR A 82 3.76 11.73 8.41
N LEU A 83 3.33 12.96 8.15
CA LEU A 83 2.82 13.41 6.87
C LEU A 83 3.96 13.71 5.88
N PRO A 84 3.66 13.85 4.57
CA PRO A 84 4.66 14.21 3.55
C PRO A 84 5.46 15.48 3.85
N ASN A 85 4.90 16.45 4.58
CA ASN A 85 5.60 17.66 5.03
C ASN A 85 6.43 17.48 6.31
N LEU A 86 6.69 16.23 6.71
CA LEU A 86 7.46 15.83 7.90
C LEU A 86 6.81 16.23 9.24
N THR A 87 5.51 16.54 9.24
CA THR A 87 4.79 16.89 10.47
C THR A 87 3.96 15.73 10.99
N GLY A 88 3.70 15.70 12.30
CA GLY A 88 2.86 14.68 12.92
C GLY A 88 1.36 14.97 12.76
N TYR A 89 0.58 13.94 12.49
CA TYR A 89 -0.89 13.97 12.50
C TYR A 89 -1.45 12.82 13.34
N ASN A 90 -2.50 13.08 14.12
CA ASN A 90 -3.03 12.08 15.05
C ASN A 90 -3.84 10.99 14.31
N TYR A 91 -3.52 9.71 14.57
CA TYR A 91 -4.23 8.58 13.95
C TYR A 91 -5.72 8.52 14.31
N GLY A 92 -6.11 8.92 15.53
CA GLY A 92 -7.50 8.97 15.97
C GLY A 92 -8.36 9.98 15.19
N GLN A 93 -7.73 11.03 14.63
CA GLN A 93 -8.36 12.03 13.78
C GLN A 93 -8.14 11.77 12.28
N TYR A 94 -7.40 10.71 11.94
CA TYR A 94 -7.06 10.37 10.57
C TYR A 94 -8.23 9.62 9.91
N VAL A 95 -9.16 10.44 9.41
CA VAL A 95 -10.43 10.01 8.79
C VAL A 95 -10.73 10.77 7.50
N ILE A 96 -11.49 10.14 6.60
CA ILE A 96 -12.10 10.74 5.41
C ILE A 96 -13.63 10.58 5.40
N PRO A 97 -14.37 11.43 4.66
CA PRO A 97 -15.81 11.24 4.48
C PRO A 97 -16.14 10.01 3.63
N CYS A 98 -17.13 9.23 4.07
CA CYS A 98 -17.69 8.10 3.32
C CYS A 98 -19.20 8.01 3.57
N CYS A 99 -20.00 7.58 2.58
CA CYS A 99 -21.41 7.35 2.84
C CYS A 99 -21.58 6.13 3.77
N GLN A 100 -22.59 6.16 4.63
CA GLN A 100 -22.79 5.15 5.66
C GLN A 100 -22.91 3.73 5.08
N ASN A 101 -23.55 3.60 3.92
CA ASN A 101 -23.72 2.31 3.23
C ASN A 101 -22.38 1.73 2.76
N CYS A 102 -21.51 2.56 2.17
CA CYS A 102 -20.20 2.11 1.72
C CYS A 102 -19.28 1.84 2.90
N ASN A 103 -19.25 2.70 3.92
CA ASN A 103 -18.48 2.46 5.13
C ASN A 103 -18.85 1.11 5.77
N ALA A 104 -20.15 0.85 5.96
CA ALA A 104 -20.62 -0.44 6.49
C ALA A 104 -20.28 -1.63 5.57
N LEU A 105 -20.26 -1.43 4.25
CA LEU A 105 -19.84 -2.45 3.29
C LEU A 105 -18.35 -2.80 3.45
N LEU A 106 -17.47 -1.80 3.54
CA LEU A 106 -16.03 -1.98 3.75
C LEU A 106 -15.76 -2.76 5.05
N GLY A 107 -16.44 -2.39 6.12
CA GLY A 107 -16.37 -3.09 7.41
C GLY A 107 -16.71 -4.58 7.28
N ARG A 108 -17.87 -4.90 6.68
CA ARG A 108 -18.33 -6.30 6.54
C ARG A 108 -17.51 -7.13 5.56
N LYS A 109 -17.06 -6.55 4.44
CA LYS A 109 -16.45 -7.31 3.33
C LYS A 109 -14.93 -7.39 3.42
N ILE A 110 -14.29 -6.47 4.13
CA ILE A 110 -12.83 -6.38 4.18
C ILE A 110 -12.34 -6.37 5.63
N GLU A 111 -12.75 -5.38 6.43
CA GLU A 111 -12.11 -5.17 7.73
C GLU A 111 -12.40 -6.28 8.75
N GLU A 112 -13.64 -6.77 8.82
CA GLU A 112 -14.02 -7.84 9.74
C GLU A 112 -13.38 -9.20 9.40
N PRO A 113 -13.42 -9.67 8.13
CA PRO A 113 -12.67 -10.85 7.71
C PRO A 113 -11.16 -10.75 8.00
N LEU A 114 -10.54 -9.60 7.71
CA LEU A 114 -9.12 -9.39 7.97
C LEU A 114 -8.79 -9.36 9.45
N ARG A 115 -9.61 -8.68 10.26
CA ARG A 115 -9.43 -8.66 11.72
C ARG A 115 -9.43 -10.08 12.29
N LYS A 116 -10.37 -10.93 11.83
CA LYS A 116 -10.43 -12.33 12.25
C LYS A 116 -9.16 -13.07 11.82
N LEU A 117 -8.80 -13.00 10.54
CA LEU A 117 -7.62 -13.67 10.01
C LEU A 117 -6.32 -13.26 10.73
N VAL A 118 -6.10 -11.96 10.92
CA VAL A 118 -4.91 -11.41 11.59
C VAL A 118 -4.91 -11.75 13.10
N SER A 119 -6.08 -11.93 13.73
CA SER A 119 -6.15 -12.36 15.13
C SER A 119 -5.76 -13.82 15.35
N GLU A 120 -5.77 -14.65 14.30
CA GLU A 120 -5.33 -16.05 14.34
C GLU A 120 -3.79 -16.19 14.15
N GLY A 121 -3.09 -15.09 13.86
CA GLY A 121 -1.63 -15.02 13.79
C GLY A 121 -1.02 -15.36 12.42
N SER A 122 0.31 -15.26 12.34
CA SER A 122 1.08 -15.39 11.09
C SER A 122 0.91 -16.73 10.38
N ALA A 123 0.76 -17.83 11.12
CA ALA A 123 0.51 -19.15 10.53
C ALA A 123 -0.82 -19.18 9.75
N ALA A 124 -1.90 -18.64 10.32
CA ALA A 124 -3.21 -18.58 9.68
C ALA A 124 -3.21 -17.67 8.45
N VAL A 125 -2.53 -16.53 8.53
CA VAL A 125 -2.36 -15.60 7.39
C VAL A 125 -1.58 -16.28 6.24
N ASN A 126 -0.47 -16.96 6.54
CA ASN A 126 0.30 -17.70 5.53
C ASN A 126 -0.54 -18.82 4.88
N GLU A 127 -1.31 -19.55 5.68
CA GLU A 127 -2.22 -20.58 5.20
C GLU A 127 -3.28 -20.01 4.24
N TYR A 128 -3.89 -18.90 4.63
CA TYR A 128 -4.87 -18.20 3.82
C TYR A 128 -4.28 -17.75 2.48
N VAL A 129 -3.12 -17.07 2.50
CA VAL A 129 -2.47 -16.60 1.27
C VAL A 129 -2.14 -17.75 0.33
N ARG A 130 -1.74 -18.91 0.84
CA ARG A 130 -1.44 -20.09 0.01
C ARG A 130 -2.68 -20.72 -0.62
N LYS A 131 -3.81 -20.75 0.10
CA LYS A 131 -5.06 -21.38 -0.36
C LYS A 131 -5.91 -20.47 -1.22
N GLU A 132 -6.13 -19.23 -0.75
CA GLU A 132 -7.08 -18.28 -1.32
C GLU A 132 -6.39 -17.18 -2.13
N GLY A 133 -5.06 -17.07 -2.04
CA GLY A 133 -4.30 -15.97 -2.61
C GLY A 133 -4.29 -14.71 -1.73
N PRO A 134 -3.51 -13.68 -2.10
CA PRO A 134 -3.31 -12.49 -1.28
C PRO A 134 -4.40 -11.42 -1.45
N TRP A 135 -5.45 -11.68 -2.24
CA TRP A 135 -6.38 -10.65 -2.73
C TRP A 135 -7.04 -9.82 -1.64
N LEU A 136 -7.51 -10.45 -0.56
CA LEU A 136 -8.16 -9.73 0.54
C LEU A 136 -7.21 -8.70 1.19
N ILE A 137 -5.95 -9.09 1.38
CA ILE A 137 -4.91 -8.24 1.99
C ILE A 137 -4.47 -7.16 1.00
N PHE A 138 -4.30 -7.51 -0.27
CA PHE A 138 -3.93 -6.57 -1.33
C PHE A 138 -5.00 -5.48 -1.53
N LEU A 139 -6.28 -5.85 -1.59
CA LEU A 139 -7.41 -4.90 -1.67
C LEU A 139 -7.45 -3.97 -0.45
N TRP A 140 -7.13 -4.48 0.73
CA TRP A 140 -7.05 -3.68 1.93
C TRP A 140 -5.88 -2.68 1.90
N GLN A 141 -4.72 -3.07 1.36
CA GLN A 141 -3.62 -2.13 1.13
C GLN A 141 -4.00 -1.06 0.09
N CYS A 142 -4.68 -1.43 -1.00
CA CYS A 142 -5.22 -0.44 -1.95
C CYS A 142 -6.14 0.57 -1.24
N LEU A 143 -7.00 0.09 -0.33
CA LEU A 143 -7.89 0.97 0.44
C LEU A 143 -7.13 1.88 1.40
N ILE A 144 -6.21 1.34 2.21
CA ILE A 144 -5.43 2.18 3.14
C ILE A 144 -4.66 3.24 2.34
N PHE A 145 -3.93 2.84 1.31
CA PHE A 145 -3.15 3.74 0.46
C PHE A 145 -4.01 4.84 -0.18
N LEU A 146 -5.14 4.45 -0.79
CA LEU A 146 -6.08 5.41 -1.36
C LEU A 146 -6.64 6.37 -0.30
N LYS A 147 -7.04 5.85 0.86
CA LYS A 147 -7.59 6.65 1.97
C LYS A 147 -6.55 7.67 2.46
N THR A 148 -5.31 7.24 2.69
CA THR A 148 -4.17 8.07 3.09
C THR A 148 -4.04 9.27 2.15
N HIS A 149 -3.94 9.03 0.85
CA HIS A 149 -3.73 10.13 -0.11
C HIS A 149 -4.96 10.99 -0.35
N LEU A 150 -6.17 10.43 -0.26
CA LEU A 150 -7.39 11.25 -0.28
C LEU A 150 -7.53 12.17 0.94
N LYS A 151 -6.90 11.83 2.07
CA LYS A 151 -6.89 12.69 3.26
C LYS A 151 -5.98 13.90 3.06
N ASP A 152 -4.89 13.75 2.31
CA ASP A 152 -3.90 14.81 2.11
C ASP A 152 -4.45 16.06 1.40
N LYS A 153 -5.57 15.94 0.68
CA LYS A 153 -6.28 17.11 0.12
C LYS A 153 -6.79 18.11 1.17
N ASN A 154 -6.94 17.64 2.42
CA ASN A 154 -7.46 18.44 3.54
C ASN A 154 -6.38 18.77 4.56
N LEU A 155 -5.11 18.42 4.29
CA LEU A 155 -3.99 18.62 5.20
C LEU A 155 -3.10 19.72 4.64
N PRO A 156 -2.79 20.78 5.43
CA PRO A 156 -1.93 21.87 4.96
C PRO A 156 -0.52 21.37 4.65
N LEU A 157 0.04 21.82 3.53
CA LEU A 157 1.46 21.64 3.22
C LEU A 157 2.31 22.42 4.21
N ASN A 158 1.92 23.67 4.48
CA ASN A 158 2.58 24.57 5.43
C ASN A 158 1.82 24.61 6.77
N ARG A 159 2.53 24.39 7.89
CA ARG A 159 1.93 24.55 9.23
C ARG A 159 1.57 26.00 9.52
N ASP A 160 2.47 26.91 9.16
CA ASP A 160 2.22 28.34 9.22
C ASP A 160 1.53 28.79 7.92
N ARG A 161 0.26 29.20 8.03
CA ARG A 161 -0.53 29.69 6.88
C ARG A 161 0.00 30.99 6.28
N ARG A 162 0.90 31.69 6.98
CA ARG A 162 1.61 32.85 6.42
C ARG A 162 2.62 32.45 5.36
N SER A 163 3.13 31.24 5.42
CA SER A 163 4.08 30.69 4.43
C SER A 163 3.38 30.13 3.18
N GLY A 164 2.06 29.95 3.23
CA GLY A 164 1.27 29.41 2.13
C GLY A 164 0.01 28.69 2.62
N ASN A 165 -0.99 28.57 1.74
CA ASN A 165 -2.28 27.91 2.03
C ASN A 165 -2.48 26.62 1.23
N GLU A 166 -1.44 26.14 0.56
CA GLU A 166 -1.45 24.93 -0.23
C GLU A 166 -1.73 23.71 0.65
N MET A 167 -2.44 22.75 0.09
CA MET A 167 -2.67 21.45 0.71
C MET A 167 -1.62 20.44 0.23
N ILE A 168 -1.32 19.42 1.05
CA ILE A 168 -0.41 18.34 0.68
C ILE A 168 -0.87 17.68 -0.62
N GLY A 169 -2.17 17.46 -0.79
CA GLY A 169 -2.73 16.86 -2.00
C GLY A 169 -2.49 17.64 -3.30
N GLU A 170 -2.03 18.90 -3.24
CA GLU A 170 -1.70 19.68 -4.44
C GLU A 170 -0.40 19.20 -5.10
N ILE A 171 0.46 18.46 -4.39
CA ILE A 171 1.69 17.88 -4.96
C ILE A 171 1.41 16.58 -5.73
N TYR A 172 0.16 16.11 -5.77
CA TYR A 172 -0.22 14.82 -6.32
C TYR A 172 -0.74 14.92 -7.76
N GLU A 173 -0.28 13.99 -8.60
CA GLU A 173 -0.92 13.66 -9.87
C GLU A 173 -2.09 12.70 -9.63
N TRP A 174 -3.25 13.21 -9.23
CA TRP A 174 -4.41 12.40 -8.81
C TRP A 174 -4.79 11.24 -9.74
N LYS A 175 -4.61 11.40 -11.07
CA LYS A 175 -4.83 10.32 -12.06
C LYS A 175 -4.05 9.03 -11.74
N LEU A 176 -2.92 9.10 -11.05
CA LEU A 176 -2.11 7.93 -10.65
C LEU A 176 -2.86 7.03 -9.65
N LEU A 177 -3.81 7.58 -8.89
CA LEU A 177 -4.63 6.81 -7.95
C LEU A 177 -5.83 6.13 -8.63
N HIS A 178 -6.13 6.43 -9.89
CA HIS A 178 -7.35 5.97 -10.57
C HIS A 178 -7.41 4.44 -10.72
N HIS A 179 -6.27 3.81 -11.03
CA HIS A 179 -6.18 2.35 -11.05
C HIS A 179 -6.43 1.75 -9.66
N ILE A 180 -5.72 2.25 -8.64
CA ILE A 180 -5.84 1.79 -7.25
C ILE A 180 -7.28 1.98 -6.75
N HIS A 181 -7.93 3.08 -7.11
CA HIS A 181 -9.33 3.35 -6.85
C HIS A 181 -10.26 2.32 -7.50
N SER A 182 -10.03 2.00 -8.77
CA SER A 182 -10.81 1.00 -9.49
C SER A 182 -10.70 -0.38 -8.83
N VAL A 183 -9.49 -0.76 -8.41
CA VAL A 183 -9.21 -2.02 -7.72
C VAL A 183 -9.84 -2.05 -6.32
N ALA A 184 -9.66 -1.00 -5.52
CA ALA A 184 -10.24 -0.87 -4.18
C ALA A 184 -11.77 -0.95 -4.20
N ARG A 185 -12.40 -0.48 -5.28
CA ARG A 185 -13.86 -0.51 -5.48
C ARG A 185 -14.39 -1.83 -6.03
N SER A 186 -13.55 -2.80 -6.39
CA SER A 186 -13.98 -4.08 -6.96
C SER A 186 -15.00 -4.81 -6.09
N ILE A 187 -14.92 -4.71 -4.76
CA ILE A 187 -15.91 -5.27 -3.83
C ILE A 187 -17.28 -4.59 -3.90
N TYR A 188 -17.32 -3.31 -4.28
CA TYR A 188 -18.56 -2.55 -4.48
C TYR A 188 -19.13 -2.81 -5.87
N THR A 189 -18.29 -2.76 -6.89
CA THR A 189 -18.71 -2.87 -8.30
C THR A 189 -19.00 -4.32 -8.70
N GLY A 190 -18.39 -5.29 -8.02
CA GLY A 190 -18.41 -6.71 -8.39
C GLY A 190 -17.40 -7.06 -9.49
N ALA A 191 -16.49 -6.14 -9.81
CA ALA A 191 -15.52 -6.33 -10.89
C ALA A 191 -14.64 -7.56 -10.66
N LYS A 192 -14.41 -8.34 -11.71
CA LYS A 192 -13.46 -9.46 -11.68
C LYS A 192 -12.05 -8.97 -12.01
N LEU A 193 -11.09 -9.29 -11.16
CA LEU A 193 -9.70 -8.88 -11.35
C LEU A 193 -8.92 -9.97 -12.08
N SER A 194 -8.19 -9.61 -13.13
CA SER A 194 -7.22 -10.53 -13.73
C SER A 194 -5.97 -10.66 -12.84
N PRO A 195 -5.18 -11.75 -12.97
CA PRO A 195 -3.97 -11.93 -12.19
C PRO A 195 -2.96 -10.78 -12.29
N GLU A 196 -2.91 -10.09 -13.43
CA GLU A 196 -2.00 -8.96 -13.70
C GLU A 196 -2.34 -7.72 -12.87
N ILE A 197 -3.55 -7.65 -12.28
CA ILE A 197 -3.92 -6.59 -11.34
C ILE A 197 -3.19 -6.74 -10.02
N LEU A 198 -2.82 -7.95 -9.64
CA LEU A 198 -1.99 -8.16 -8.47
C LEU A 198 -0.58 -7.65 -8.78
N GLY A 199 -0.24 -6.53 -8.15
CA GLY A 199 1.11 -6.02 -8.16
C GLY A 199 2.05 -6.85 -7.30
N SER A 200 3.28 -6.38 -7.15
CA SER A 200 4.27 -7.00 -6.28
C SER A 200 3.71 -7.02 -4.86
N PHE A 201 3.60 -8.20 -4.27
CA PHE A 201 3.09 -8.40 -2.91
C PHE A 201 4.03 -9.32 -2.15
N LEU A 202 4.43 -8.90 -0.95
CA LEU A 202 5.27 -9.67 -0.05
C LEU A 202 4.62 -9.78 1.32
N LEU A 203 4.59 -11.00 1.84
CA LEU A 203 4.39 -11.31 3.25
C LEU A 203 5.72 -11.83 3.79
N ILE A 204 6.38 -11.02 4.63
CA ILE A 204 7.71 -11.34 5.18
C ILE A 204 7.60 -11.40 6.71
N PRO A 205 8.29 -12.35 7.36
CA PRO A 205 8.38 -12.38 8.81
C PRO A 205 9.12 -11.15 9.34
N ALA A 206 8.48 -10.41 10.24
CA ALA A 206 9.09 -9.32 10.97
C ALA A 206 9.70 -9.81 12.28
N LYS A 207 10.82 -9.23 12.68
CA LYS A 207 11.47 -9.56 13.95
C LYS A 207 10.68 -8.95 15.10
N VAL A 208 10.39 -9.78 16.11
CA VAL A 208 9.76 -9.35 17.35
C VAL A 208 10.82 -9.29 18.45
N HIS A 209 10.93 -8.14 19.11
CA HIS A 209 11.87 -7.89 20.20
C HIS A 209 11.25 -6.86 21.16
N GLU A 210 11.66 -6.84 22.43
CA GLU A 210 11.10 -5.97 23.48
C GLU A 210 11.08 -4.47 23.12
N HIS A 211 12.04 -4.03 22.30
CA HIS A 211 12.20 -2.63 21.91
C HIS A 211 11.69 -2.32 20.49
N PHE A 212 11.10 -3.30 19.81
CA PHE A 212 10.50 -3.07 18.50
C PHE A 212 9.00 -2.85 18.64
N GLU A 213 8.51 -1.82 17.96
CA GLU A 213 7.09 -1.59 17.84
C GLU A 213 6.46 -2.72 17.00
N GLY A 214 5.34 -3.27 17.47
CA GLY A 214 4.56 -4.27 16.72
C GLY A 214 3.71 -3.67 15.60
N PHE A 215 3.76 -2.35 15.39
CA PHE A 215 3.03 -1.68 14.33
C PHE A 215 3.94 -0.73 13.57
N ASP A 216 3.91 -0.84 12.25
CA ASP A 216 4.52 0.14 11.36
C ASP A 216 3.65 0.34 10.11
N TYR A 217 3.54 1.58 9.64
CA TYR A 217 2.91 1.91 8.38
C TYR A 217 3.81 2.89 7.61
N GLY A 218 4.00 2.60 6.33
CA GLY A 218 4.73 3.46 5.42
C GLY A 218 4.12 3.42 4.03
N ASP A 219 4.18 4.54 3.32
CA ASP A 219 3.80 4.62 1.93
C ASP A 219 4.71 5.54 1.14
N LEU A 220 4.70 5.35 -0.19
CA LEU A 220 5.41 6.16 -1.15
C LEU A 220 4.50 6.44 -2.33
N TYR A 221 3.76 7.56 -2.23
CA TYR A 221 2.77 8.02 -3.22
C TYR A 221 3.20 7.79 -4.68
N ILE A 222 4.35 8.35 -5.07
CA ILE A 222 4.80 8.36 -6.48
C ILE A 222 5.04 6.94 -7.03
N THR A 223 5.41 6.01 -6.15
CA THR A 223 5.67 4.63 -6.51
C THR A 223 4.46 3.72 -6.31
N GLY A 224 3.35 4.22 -5.75
CA GLY A 224 2.20 3.37 -5.46
C GLY A 224 2.51 2.25 -4.47
N SER A 225 3.48 2.44 -3.58
CA SER A 225 3.97 1.38 -2.69
C SER A 225 3.53 1.61 -1.26
N SER A 226 3.21 0.54 -0.54
CA SER A 226 2.81 0.55 0.85
C SER A 226 3.47 -0.57 1.66
N LEU A 227 3.72 -0.28 2.93
CA LEU A 227 4.21 -1.18 3.95
C LEU A 227 3.27 -1.13 5.15
N LEU A 228 2.91 -2.30 5.66
CA LEU A 228 2.15 -2.44 6.90
C LEU A 228 2.70 -3.61 7.70
N GLN A 229 3.24 -3.33 8.88
CA GLN A 229 3.68 -4.34 9.83
C GLN A 229 2.64 -4.49 10.95
N LEU A 230 2.28 -5.74 11.22
CA LEU A 230 1.39 -6.19 12.30
C LEU A 230 2.09 -7.33 13.05
N ASP A 231 2.68 -7.00 14.20
CA ASP A 231 3.52 -7.87 15.04
C ASP A 231 4.66 -8.53 14.25
N ASP A 232 4.60 -9.85 14.07
CA ASP A 232 5.57 -10.69 13.36
C ASP A 232 5.30 -10.77 11.84
N MET A 233 4.31 -10.05 11.33
CA MET A 233 3.93 -10.04 9.91
C MET A 233 4.19 -8.68 9.29
N CYS A 234 4.98 -8.63 8.22
CA CYS A 234 5.09 -7.44 7.38
C CYS A 234 4.50 -7.69 5.99
N PHE A 235 3.57 -6.84 5.60
CA PHE A 235 2.97 -6.82 4.28
C PHE A 235 3.52 -5.65 3.48
N ILE A 236 4.16 -5.92 2.34
CA ILE A 236 4.68 -4.88 1.45
C ILE A 236 4.05 -5.06 0.07
N SER A 237 3.47 -4.01 -0.48
CA SER A 237 2.90 -4.05 -1.84
C SER A 237 3.38 -2.90 -2.70
N VAL A 238 3.49 -3.17 -3.99
CA VAL A 238 3.50 -2.17 -5.06
C VAL A 238 2.18 -2.33 -5.81
N LEU A 239 1.34 -1.31 -5.80
CA LEU A 239 -0.08 -1.44 -6.13
C LEU A 239 -0.40 -1.27 -7.63
N ASN A 240 0.63 -1.08 -8.48
CA ASN A 240 0.44 -0.67 -9.87
C ASN A 240 1.51 -1.21 -10.85
N ASP A 241 2.15 -2.33 -10.54
CA ASP A 241 3.33 -2.81 -11.27
C ASP A 241 3.20 -4.22 -11.87
N ALA A 242 2.04 -4.87 -11.71
CA ALA A 242 1.74 -6.21 -12.24
C ALA A 242 2.82 -7.27 -11.89
N ASN A 243 3.41 -7.16 -10.70
CA ASN A 243 4.50 -7.99 -10.15
C ASN A 243 5.90 -7.67 -10.69
N GLY A 244 6.06 -6.54 -11.39
CA GLY A 244 7.34 -6.13 -11.99
C GLY A 244 8.47 -5.99 -10.97
N ALA A 245 8.23 -5.29 -9.86
CA ALA A 245 9.27 -5.03 -8.86
C ALA A 245 9.75 -6.30 -8.15
N LEU A 246 8.82 -7.19 -7.80
CA LEU A 246 9.13 -8.45 -7.13
C LEU A 246 9.93 -9.39 -8.04
N CYS A 247 9.56 -9.50 -9.32
CA CYS A 247 10.32 -10.29 -10.30
C CYS A 247 11.79 -9.83 -10.40
N SER A 248 12.07 -8.53 -10.27
CA SER A 248 13.44 -8.01 -10.29
C SER A 248 14.18 -8.17 -8.96
N LEU A 249 13.48 -8.23 -7.82
CA LEU A 249 14.09 -8.35 -6.49
C LEU A 249 14.30 -9.79 -6.02
N ASP A 250 13.73 -10.78 -6.72
CA ASP A 250 13.67 -12.19 -6.32
C ASP A 250 15.02 -12.77 -5.86
N SER A 251 16.09 -12.55 -6.62
CA SER A 251 17.44 -13.04 -6.27
C SER A 251 18.00 -12.47 -4.96
N THR A 252 17.57 -11.27 -4.58
CA THR A 252 17.93 -10.65 -3.30
C THR A 252 17.09 -11.25 -2.18
N LEU A 253 15.79 -11.46 -2.41
CA LEU A 253 14.89 -12.04 -1.42
C LEU A 253 15.26 -13.48 -1.07
N GLN A 254 15.72 -14.28 -2.04
CA GLN A 254 16.16 -15.66 -1.80
C GLN A 254 17.35 -15.77 -0.84
N LYS A 255 18.13 -14.70 -0.65
CA LYS A 255 19.25 -14.67 0.31
C LYS A 255 18.80 -14.37 1.74
N ILE A 256 17.58 -13.86 1.93
CA ILE A 256 17.01 -13.56 3.24
C ILE A 256 16.56 -14.88 3.87
N ASN A 257 17.18 -15.26 5.00
CA ASN A 257 16.94 -16.55 5.65
C ASN A 257 16.49 -16.41 7.11
N GLY A 258 15.88 -15.27 7.46
CA GLY A 258 15.35 -15.00 8.79
C GLY A 258 14.40 -13.80 8.83
N PRO A 259 13.81 -13.51 10.01
CA PRO A 259 12.91 -12.37 10.19
C PRO A 259 13.66 -11.05 10.07
N LEU A 260 13.01 -10.05 9.47
CA LEU A 260 13.62 -8.75 9.22
C LEU A 260 13.48 -7.81 10.41
N SER A 261 14.57 -7.12 10.75
CA SER A 261 14.53 -5.97 11.66
C SER A 261 13.74 -4.80 11.06
N PRO A 262 13.37 -3.77 11.84
CA PRO A 262 12.70 -2.57 11.31
C PRO A 262 13.45 -1.91 10.14
N LEU A 263 14.78 -1.78 10.23
CA LEU A 263 15.58 -1.20 9.14
C LEU A 263 15.66 -2.09 7.90
N GLN A 264 15.78 -3.41 8.08
CA GLN A 264 15.77 -4.35 6.96
C GLN A 264 14.42 -4.36 6.24
N THR A 265 13.33 -4.26 7.00
CA THR A 265 11.96 -4.17 6.50
C THR A 265 11.77 -2.90 5.65
N ARG A 266 12.22 -1.75 6.16
CA ARG A 266 12.23 -0.47 5.42
C ARG A 266 13.15 -0.50 4.18
N GLU A 267 14.26 -1.25 4.22
CA GLU A 267 15.12 -1.44 3.05
C GLU A 267 14.43 -2.24 1.94
N VAL A 268 13.78 -3.36 2.26
CA VAL A 268 13.03 -4.15 1.25
C VAL A 268 11.93 -3.30 0.62
N PHE A 269 11.21 -2.52 1.44
CA PHE A 269 10.21 -1.57 0.96
C PHE A 269 10.79 -0.51 0.02
N ALA A 270 11.92 0.11 0.39
CA ALA A 270 12.60 1.10 -0.44
C ALA A 270 13.09 0.49 -1.77
N ARG A 271 13.63 -0.74 -1.74
CA ARG A 271 14.10 -1.46 -2.94
C ARG A 271 12.95 -1.75 -3.91
N LEU A 272 11.84 -2.30 -3.45
CA LEU A 272 10.66 -2.54 -4.30
C LEU A 272 10.13 -1.23 -4.90
N SER A 273 10.03 -0.19 -4.08
CA SER A 273 9.55 1.12 -4.51
C SER A 273 10.46 1.73 -5.59
N TYR A 274 11.77 1.64 -5.39
CA TYR A 274 12.75 2.12 -6.38
C TYR A 274 12.70 1.32 -7.67
N ILE A 275 12.61 -0.01 -7.60
CA ILE A 275 12.49 -0.86 -8.79
C ILE A 275 11.22 -0.47 -9.56
N ASN A 276 10.08 -0.26 -8.90
CA ASN A 276 8.86 0.18 -9.57
C ASN A 276 9.03 1.54 -10.26
N LEU A 277 9.74 2.47 -9.64
CA LEU A 277 10.08 3.77 -10.25
C LEU A 277 10.93 3.59 -11.52
N LYS A 278 11.76 2.55 -11.56
CA LYS A 278 12.69 2.25 -12.65
C LYS A 278 12.16 1.28 -13.69
N LEU A 279 10.94 0.76 -13.59
CA LEU A 279 10.37 -0.07 -14.65
C LEU A 279 10.35 0.69 -15.99
N LYS A 280 11.09 0.18 -16.97
CA LYS A 280 11.14 0.76 -18.33
C LYS A 280 9.81 0.58 -19.06
N ASN A 281 9.21 -0.59 -18.91
CA ASN A 281 7.90 -0.91 -19.47
C ASN A 281 6.90 -1.07 -18.32
N ARG A 282 6.07 -0.05 -18.10
CA ARG A 282 5.03 -0.09 -17.07
C ARG A 282 3.80 -0.87 -17.58
N PRO A 283 3.14 -1.66 -16.72
CA PRO A 283 1.89 -2.30 -17.10
C PRO A 283 0.83 -1.25 -17.44
N GLN A 284 -0.10 -1.64 -18.29
CA GLN A 284 -1.31 -0.89 -18.61
C GLN A 284 -2.52 -1.63 -18.04
N PHE A 285 -3.45 -0.88 -17.47
CA PHE A 285 -4.65 -1.44 -16.85
C PHE A 285 -5.90 -0.92 -17.55
N PHE A 286 -6.89 -1.79 -17.71
CA PHE A 286 -8.10 -1.52 -18.48
C PHE A 286 -9.34 -2.00 -17.71
N SER A 287 -10.46 -1.33 -17.96
CA SER A 287 -11.79 -1.77 -17.55
C SER A 287 -12.52 -2.36 -18.77
N ASP A 288 -12.76 -3.66 -18.74
CA ASP A 288 -13.44 -4.39 -19.81
C ASP A 288 -14.89 -4.66 -19.42
N PHE A 289 -15.80 -4.11 -20.23
CA PHE A 289 -17.25 -4.22 -20.09
C PHE A 289 -17.89 -5.11 -21.16
N ASN A 290 -17.10 -5.64 -22.11
CA ASN A 290 -17.60 -6.44 -23.22
C ASN A 290 -17.54 -7.96 -22.94
N HIS A 291 -16.95 -8.35 -21.82
CA HIS A 291 -16.78 -9.76 -21.49
C HIS A 291 -18.11 -10.41 -21.05
N PRO A 292 -18.40 -11.67 -21.47
CA PRO A 292 -19.63 -12.37 -21.07
C PRO A 292 -19.81 -12.54 -19.55
N ALA A 293 -18.71 -12.54 -18.80
CA ALA A 293 -18.72 -12.61 -17.33
C ALA A 293 -18.97 -11.27 -16.63
N GLY A 294 -19.29 -10.21 -17.38
CA GLY A 294 -19.51 -8.85 -16.89
C GLY A 294 -18.22 -8.05 -16.74
N TYR A 295 -18.28 -6.97 -15.94
CA TYR A 295 -17.17 -6.03 -15.71
C TYR A 295 -15.91 -6.72 -15.16
N ARG A 296 -14.79 -6.56 -15.88
CA ARG A 296 -13.45 -7.00 -15.49
C ARG A 296 -12.47 -5.83 -15.42
N ILE A 297 -11.51 -5.90 -14.51
CA ILE A 297 -10.31 -5.07 -14.54
C ILE A 297 -9.16 -5.99 -14.97
N ILE A 298 -8.51 -5.64 -16.07
CA ILE A 298 -7.46 -6.44 -16.69
C ILE A 298 -6.16 -5.63 -16.81
N GLY A 299 -5.02 -6.31 -16.78
CA GLY A 299 -3.71 -5.68 -16.90
C GLY A 299 -2.87 -6.32 -18.00
N THR A 300 -1.87 -5.60 -18.49
CA THR A 300 -0.79 -6.18 -19.30
C THR A 300 0.38 -6.57 -18.42
N ARG A 301 1.01 -7.70 -18.76
CA ARG A 301 2.30 -8.10 -18.20
C ARG A 301 3.29 -8.27 -19.32
N HIS A 302 4.45 -7.63 -19.20
CA HIS A 302 5.56 -7.85 -20.11
C HIS A 302 6.26 -9.16 -19.77
N SER A 303 6.67 -9.93 -20.79
CA SER A 303 7.37 -11.20 -20.61
C SER A 303 8.75 -11.05 -19.97
N HIS A 304 9.34 -9.86 -20.05
CA HIS A 304 10.62 -9.52 -19.45
C HIS A 304 10.55 -8.18 -18.72
N VAL A 305 11.07 -8.14 -17.50
CA VAL A 305 11.19 -6.91 -16.70
C VAL A 305 12.53 -6.26 -17.01
N ALA A 306 12.47 -5.06 -17.58
CA ALA A 306 13.64 -4.23 -17.84
C ALA A 306 13.57 -2.96 -16.98
N LEU A 307 14.71 -2.56 -16.44
CA LEU A 307 14.85 -1.34 -15.65
C LEU A 307 15.53 -0.25 -16.48
N LEU A 308 15.16 1.00 -16.24
CA LEU A 308 15.95 2.16 -16.60
C LEU A 308 17.27 2.13 -15.83
N ASP A 309 18.29 2.81 -16.35
CA ASP A 309 19.61 2.84 -15.72
C ASP A 309 19.51 3.27 -14.24
N PRO A 310 19.88 2.39 -13.30
CA PRO A 310 19.75 2.68 -11.89
C PRO A 310 20.86 3.64 -11.46
N ARG A 311 20.49 4.65 -10.68
CA ARG A 311 21.42 5.57 -10.01
C ARG A 311 21.32 5.36 -8.50
N ASN A 312 22.42 4.96 -7.87
CA ASN A 312 22.46 4.65 -6.44
C ASN A 312 21.94 5.81 -5.58
N GLU A 313 22.29 7.05 -5.94
CA GLU A 313 21.85 8.24 -5.19
C GLU A 313 20.32 8.38 -5.15
N GLU A 314 19.61 8.09 -6.25
CA GLU A 314 18.13 8.14 -6.24
C GLU A 314 17.53 7.07 -5.34
N PHE A 315 18.09 5.85 -5.37
CA PHE A 315 17.71 4.81 -4.43
C PHE A 315 18.00 5.26 -3.00
N GLY A 316 19.16 5.86 -2.77
CA GLY A 316 19.60 6.34 -1.47
C GLY A 316 18.69 7.40 -0.87
N GLN A 317 18.15 8.32 -1.68
CA GLN A 317 17.15 9.29 -1.19
C GLN A 317 15.83 8.61 -0.76
N ILE A 318 15.33 7.65 -1.54
CA ILE A 318 14.14 6.87 -1.18
C ILE A 318 14.40 6.04 0.08
N PHE A 319 15.57 5.42 0.15
CA PHE A 319 15.97 4.57 1.25
C PHE A 319 16.12 5.39 2.54
N TYR A 320 16.82 6.52 2.48
CA TYR A 320 16.94 7.45 3.59
C TYR A 320 15.57 7.93 4.06
N TYR A 321 14.67 8.32 3.14
CA TYR A 321 13.31 8.71 3.50
C TYR A 321 12.60 7.59 4.28
N ALA A 322 12.69 6.35 3.80
CA ALA A 322 12.06 5.18 4.43
C ALA A 322 12.64 4.82 5.80
N THR A 323 13.91 5.12 6.08
CA THR A 323 14.61 4.73 7.32
C THR A 323 14.90 5.86 8.28
N SER A 324 14.81 7.12 7.86
CA SER A 324 15.27 8.31 8.59
C SER A 324 14.75 8.39 10.03
N GLN A 325 13.47 8.07 10.25
CA GLN A 325 12.88 8.07 11.59
C GLN A 325 13.51 7.03 12.51
N ILE A 326 13.81 5.84 11.98
CA ILE A 326 14.43 4.76 12.75
C ILE A 326 15.90 5.09 13.01
N LEU A 327 16.60 5.62 12.00
CA LEU A 327 18.00 6.09 12.12
C LEU A 327 18.13 7.20 13.15
N ALA A 328 17.14 8.10 13.25
CA ALA A 328 17.15 9.19 14.22
C ALA A 328 17.29 8.69 15.67
N PHE A 329 16.70 7.54 16.01
CA PHE A 329 16.76 6.92 17.34
C PHE A 329 17.85 5.86 17.51
N MET A 330 18.66 5.60 16.47
CA MET A 330 19.77 4.65 16.57
C MET A 330 20.91 5.24 17.40
N GLU A 331 21.33 4.52 18.43
CA GLU A 331 22.56 4.79 19.17
C GLU A 331 23.73 4.08 18.49
N ASN A 332 24.50 4.82 17.68
CA ASN A 332 25.69 4.33 17.00
C ASN A 332 26.70 5.47 16.78
N GLU A 333 27.97 5.26 17.14
CA GLU A 333 29.03 6.28 17.01
C GLU A 333 29.28 6.67 15.54
N ASN A 334 28.98 5.79 14.58
CA ASN A 334 29.13 6.03 13.15
C ASN A 334 27.81 6.45 12.48
N LYS A 335 26.80 6.91 13.24
CA LYS A 335 25.46 7.22 12.70
C LYS A 335 25.49 8.19 11.53
N GLU A 336 26.24 9.30 11.64
CA GLU A 336 26.31 10.31 10.58
C GLU A 336 26.86 9.71 9.27
N GLN A 337 27.91 8.88 9.38
CA GLN A 337 28.49 8.17 8.24
C GLN A 337 27.52 7.14 7.65
N ILE A 338 26.76 6.42 8.49
CA ILE A 338 25.71 5.50 8.03
C ILE A 338 24.63 6.27 7.28
N GLU A 339 24.15 7.39 7.81
CA GLU A 339 23.15 8.24 7.15
C GLU A 339 23.64 8.75 5.79
N GLU A 340 24.89 9.18 5.70
CA GLU A 340 25.50 9.60 4.43
C GLU A 340 25.56 8.44 3.42
N HIS A 341 26.04 7.25 3.83
CA HIS A 341 26.08 6.09 2.95
C HIS A 341 24.68 5.62 2.51
N VAL A 342 23.69 5.72 3.40
CA VAL A 342 22.28 5.44 3.09
C VAL A 342 21.77 6.44 2.04
N ARG A 343 21.99 7.74 2.21
CA ARG A 343 21.59 8.78 1.23
C ARG A 343 22.24 8.60 -0.13
N ASN A 344 23.48 8.11 -0.16
CA ASN A 344 24.21 7.84 -1.40
C ASN A 344 23.87 6.48 -2.03
N GLY A 345 23.02 5.66 -1.38
CA GLY A 345 22.62 4.34 -1.85
C GLY A 345 23.73 3.29 -1.78
N ASN A 346 24.75 3.53 -0.96
CA ASN A 346 25.94 2.70 -0.81
C ASN A 346 25.96 1.90 0.50
N TYR A 347 24.79 1.76 1.14
CA TYR A 347 24.62 1.02 2.40
C TYR A 347 23.52 -0.03 2.30
N THR A 348 23.65 -1.10 3.07
CA THR A 348 22.60 -2.12 3.26
C THR A 348 22.59 -2.60 4.71
N PHE A 349 21.40 -2.82 5.26
CA PHE A 349 21.16 -3.50 6.53
C PHE A 349 20.84 -4.99 6.33
N LEU A 350 20.68 -5.46 5.08
CA LEU A 350 20.30 -6.84 4.77
C LEU A 350 21.50 -7.80 4.82
N PHE A 351 22.64 -7.41 4.28
CA PHE A 351 23.77 -8.32 4.07
C PHE A 351 25.09 -7.77 4.63
N ASP A 352 25.95 -8.68 5.12
CA ASP A 352 27.33 -8.36 5.51
C ASP A 352 28.24 -8.20 4.27
N ARG A 353 29.55 -8.03 4.51
CA ARG A 353 30.53 -7.80 3.43
C ARG A 353 30.74 -9.04 2.56
N GLU A 354 30.48 -10.22 3.12
CA GLU A 354 30.55 -11.52 2.46
C GLU A 354 29.24 -11.86 1.71
N GLY A 355 28.19 -11.05 1.88
CA GLY A 355 26.90 -11.22 1.24
C GLY A 355 25.94 -12.14 1.99
N HIS A 356 26.24 -12.50 3.25
CA HIS A 356 25.34 -13.27 4.10
C HIS A 356 24.30 -12.37 4.77
N PHE A 357 23.10 -12.90 4.96
CA PHE A 357 22.03 -12.18 5.63
C PHE A 357 22.34 -11.90 7.11
N ILE A 358 22.23 -10.63 7.51
CA ILE A 358 22.51 -10.17 8.88
C ILE A 358 21.33 -10.54 9.80
N LYS A 359 21.44 -11.66 10.51
CA LYS A 359 20.39 -12.13 11.43
C LYS A 359 20.22 -11.27 12.67
N ASP A 360 21.29 -10.66 13.17
CA ASP A 360 21.28 -9.90 14.43
C ASP A 360 21.06 -8.39 14.23
N SER A 361 20.58 -7.98 13.05
CA SER A 361 20.31 -6.57 12.73
C SER A 361 19.39 -5.94 13.80
N MET A 362 19.84 -4.81 14.34
CA MET A 362 19.21 -4.01 15.42
C MET A 362 19.00 -4.72 16.76
N VAL A 363 19.55 -5.92 16.96
CA VAL A 363 19.52 -6.60 18.26
C VAL A 363 20.73 -6.10 19.05
N ARG A 364 20.50 -5.48 20.21
CA ARG A 364 21.60 -5.14 21.12
C ARG A 364 22.22 -6.45 21.60
N ARG A 365 23.52 -6.64 21.39
CA ARG A 365 24.24 -7.71 22.08
C ARG A 365 24.26 -7.35 23.56
N GLU A 366 23.68 -8.18 24.41
CA GLU A 366 23.98 -8.10 25.84
C GLU A 366 25.48 -8.33 26.00
N THR A 367 26.24 -7.28 26.26
CA THR A 367 27.64 -7.40 26.65
C THR A 367 27.67 -7.93 28.08
N ASN A 368 27.54 -9.25 28.22
CA ASN A 368 27.79 -9.95 29.47
C ASN A 368 29.29 -10.26 29.67
N ASP A 369 30.20 -9.60 28.93
CA ASP A 369 31.63 -9.73 29.15
C ASP A 369 32.29 -8.37 29.49
N PRO A 370 32.71 -8.14 30.75
CA PRO A 370 33.44 -6.95 31.15
C PRO A 370 34.81 -6.79 30.48
N HIS A 371 35.30 -7.80 29.74
CA HIS A 371 36.67 -7.81 29.21
C HIS A 371 36.86 -7.25 27.78
N GLU A 372 35.80 -6.90 27.04
CA GLU A 372 35.94 -6.38 25.66
C GLU A 372 36.03 -4.85 25.54
N ARG A 373 36.11 -4.09 26.64
CA ARG A 373 36.29 -2.62 26.61
C ARG A 373 37.74 -2.14 26.40
N SER A 374 38.59 -2.98 25.83
CA SER A 374 39.91 -2.55 25.39
C SER A 374 40.32 -3.33 24.15
N HIS A 375 40.00 -2.81 22.96
CA HIS A 375 40.88 -2.79 21.79
C HIS A 375 40.36 -1.85 20.71
#